data_AF-A0AAW0WHB3-F1
#
_entry.id   AF-A0AAW0WHB3-F1
#
_cell.length_a   1.000
_cell.length_b   1.000
_cell.length_c   1.000
_cell.angle_alpha   90.00
_cell.angle_beta   90.00
_cell.angle_gamma   90.00
#
_symmetry.space_group_name_H-M   'P 1'
#
loop_
_entity.id
_entity.type
_entity.pdbx_description
1 polymer ?
#
loop_
_entity_poly.entity_id
_entity_poly.type
_entity_poly.pdbx_seq_one_letter_code
_entity_poly.pdbx_strand_id
1 'polypeptide(L)'
;ELEDIEERLREESHELVEMVSRLQDENRKLSSSLAKTEGNHIHSNGATPEIDLKVVTRLQEVIEAQREQLHKTENECHLKATELDNLKSQLEKVNHVNRELRRRQRTNATQMRSLIDERAELQAALQEETRAVTILRQRLGLAQKENEDLASSSTDSLDLTNKLVFDRDDPNRPRFTMTELKEILYERNELKARVSDLEDELEMYRPKDERQRSHIICPPVEMVQAEGGLQPPTDPLTPPLSLSDSLSNEMQDAADDDDDDDDEEPPVQGPMPYEPDDAPWKRGESGIRKFFGFLNTITNRFISDVEDKLLGGVQEGQKTF
;
A
#
# COMPACT_ATOMS: atom_id res chain seq x y z
N GLU A 1 40.46 -22.53 9.46
CA GLU A 1 40.32 -23.98 9.20
C GLU A 1 41.63 -24.75 9.39
N LEU A 2 42.67 -24.56 8.55
CA LEU A 2 43.95 -25.25 8.77
C LEU A 2 44.67 -24.79 10.06
N GLU A 3 44.63 -23.50 10.36
CA GLU A 3 45.20 -22.92 11.59
C GLU A 3 44.51 -23.46 12.86
N ASP A 4 43.18 -23.59 12.84
CA ASP A 4 42.40 -24.17 13.94
C ASP A 4 42.71 -25.67 14.16
N ILE A 5 42.98 -26.40 13.07
CA ILE A 5 43.38 -27.82 13.14
C ILE A 5 44.79 -27.96 13.71
N GLU A 6 45.72 -27.09 13.31
CA GLU A 6 47.09 -27.08 13.85
C GLU A 6 47.11 -26.70 15.33
N GLU A 7 46.31 -25.71 15.75
CA GLU A 7 46.17 -25.31 17.15
C GLU A 7 45.62 -26.46 18.00
N ARG A 8 44.56 -27.12 17.53
CA ARG A 8 43.98 -28.29 18.20
C ARG A 8 44.95 -29.46 18.33
N LEU A 9 45.71 -29.79 17.27
CA LEU A 9 46.73 -30.84 17.34
C LEU A 9 47.86 -30.48 18.32
N ARG A 10 48.16 -29.18 18.47
CA ARG A 10 49.12 -28.69 19.46
C ARG A 10 48.61 -28.86 20.88
N GLU A 11 47.34 -28.51 21.12
CA GLU A 11 46.67 -28.69 22.40
C GLU A 11 46.60 -30.17 22.79
N GLU A 12 46.12 -31.03 21.88
CA GLU A 12 46.04 -32.49 22.10
C GLU A 12 47.42 -33.10 22.39
N SER A 13 48.47 -32.66 21.68
CA SER A 13 49.85 -33.08 21.95
C SER A 13 50.34 -32.64 23.33
N HIS A 14 50.01 -31.40 23.73
CA HIS A 14 50.37 -30.88 25.05
C HIS A 14 49.68 -31.66 26.18
N GLU A 15 48.38 -31.92 26.05
CA GLU A 15 47.60 -32.70 27.01
C GLU A 15 48.11 -34.13 27.16
N LEU A 16 48.48 -34.78 26.06
CA LEU A 16 49.07 -36.12 26.08
C LEU A 16 50.42 -36.14 26.80
N VAL A 17 51.28 -35.14 26.57
CA VAL A 17 52.56 -35.02 27.29
C VAL A 17 52.34 -34.79 28.78
N GLU A 18 51.39 -33.94 29.16
CA GLU A 18 51.05 -33.71 30.56
C GLU A 18 50.50 -34.98 31.22
N MET A 19 49.67 -35.74 30.52
CA MET A 19 49.15 -37.03 30.98
C MET A 19 50.27 -38.05 31.18
N VAL A 20 51.20 -38.16 30.23
CA VAL A 20 52.37 -39.04 30.36
C VAL A 20 53.23 -38.63 31.56
N SER A 21 53.46 -37.33 31.78
CA SER A 21 54.20 -36.85 32.96
C SER A 21 53.51 -37.24 34.26
N ARG A 22 52.18 -37.06 34.36
CA ARG A 22 51.38 -37.46 35.53
C ARG A 22 51.47 -38.97 35.78
N LEU A 23 51.32 -39.78 34.74
CA LEU A 23 51.44 -41.24 34.83
C LEU A 23 52.87 -41.68 35.23
N GLN A 24 53.90 -40.99 34.74
CA GLN A 24 55.28 -41.26 35.14
C GLN A 24 55.53 -40.91 36.61
N ASP A 25 55.00 -39.80 37.09
CA ASP A 25 55.08 -39.41 38.50
C ASP A 25 54.31 -40.37 39.40
N GLU A 26 53.13 -40.83 38.98
CA GLU A 26 52.37 -41.87 39.67
C GLU A 26 53.12 -43.20 39.69
N ASN A 27 53.70 -43.64 38.57
CA ASN A 27 54.52 -44.84 38.53
C ASN A 27 55.75 -44.73 39.44
N ARG A 28 56.36 -43.54 39.53
CA ARG A 28 57.48 -43.28 40.43
C ARG A 28 57.04 -43.34 41.89
N LYS A 29 55.88 -42.77 42.21
CA LYS A 29 55.27 -42.84 43.55
C LYS A 29 54.90 -44.28 43.92
N LEU A 30 54.25 -45.02 43.03
CA LEU A 30 53.88 -46.42 43.22
C LEU A 30 55.12 -47.29 43.39
N SER A 31 56.13 -47.13 42.53
CA SER A 31 57.42 -47.82 42.68
C SER A 31 58.09 -47.51 44.02
N SER A 32 58.05 -46.25 44.46
CA SER A 32 58.60 -45.87 45.76
C SER A 32 57.80 -46.42 46.95
N SER A 33 56.48 -46.57 46.78
CA SER A 33 55.59 -47.14 47.79
C SER A 33 55.76 -48.67 47.86
N LEU A 34 55.92 -49.31 46.70
CA LEU A 34 56.19 -50.74 46.58
C LEU A 34 57.52 -51.11 47.25
N ALA A 35 58.57 -50.34 47.00
CA ALA A 35 59.87 -50.52 47.65
C ALA A 35 59.80 -50.39 49.18
N LYS A 36 58.95 -49.48 49.69
CA LYS A 36 58.70 -49.34 51.14
C LYS A 36 57.93 -50.53 51.72
N THR A 37 57.00 -51.11 50.96
CA THR A 37 56.23 -52.29 51.38
C THR A 37 57.02 -53.59 51.28
N GLU A 38 57.86 -53.77 50.26
CA GLU A 38 58.74 -54.95 50.12
C GLU A 38 59.77 -55.01 51.24
N GLY A 39 60.28 -53.87 51.71
CA GLY A 39 61.14 -53.79 52.91
C GLY A 39 60.46 -54.19 54.22
N ASN A 40 59.12 -54.15 54.29
CA ASN A 40 58.33 -54.49 55.47
C ASN A 40 57.76 -55.92 55.45
N HIS A 41 57.87 -56.66 54.34
CA HIS A 41 57.14 -57.92 54.17
C HIS A 41 57.82 -59.16 54.81
N ILE A 42 58.97 -59.02 55.48
CA ILE A 42 59.66 -60.16 56.11
C ILE A 42 59.12 -60.45 57.54
N HIS A 43 58.24 -59.62 58.11
CA HIS A 43 57.78 -59.76 59.50
C HIS A 43 56.26 -59.67 59.71
N SER A 44 55.47 -60.49 59.01
CA SER A 44 54.05 -60.67 59.36
C SER A 44 53.59 -62.13 59.32
N ASN A 45 54.22 -62.97 60.14
CA ASN A 45 53.63 -64.24 60.54
C ASN A 45 52.88 -64.03 61.87
N GLY A 46 51.53 -64.07 61.83
CA GLY A 46 50.70 -64.24 63.03
C GLY A 46 49.65 -63.16 63.31
N ALA A 47 48.76 -62.83 62.36
CA ALA A 47 47.51 -62.17 62.72
C ALA A 47 46.59 -63.18 63.42
N THR A 48 46.14 -62.85 64.64
CA THR A 48 45.17 -63.67 65.38
C THR A 48 43.82 -63.66 64.64
N PRO A 49 43.12 -64.79 64.50
CA PRO A 49 41.89 -64.92 63.69
C PRO A 49 40.75 -63.96 64.12
N GLU A 50 40.78 -63.46 65.35
CA GLU A 50 39.84 -62.47 65.86
C GLU A 50 40.02 -61.07 65.24
N ILE A 51 41.26 -60.67 64.95
CA ILE A 51 41.55 -59.37 64.32
C ILE A 51 41.07 -59.40 62.86
N ASP A 52 41.36 -60.49 62.15
CA ASP A 52 40.92 -60.67 60.76
C ASP A 52 39.40 -60.69 60.65
N LEU A 53 38.68 -61.33 61.60
CA LEU A 53 37.22 -61.31 61.65
C LEU A 53 36.65 -59.89 61.87
N LYS A 54 37.29 -59.09 62.74
CA LYS A 54 36.91 -57.68 62.96
C LYS A 54 37.15 -56.81 61.72
N VAL A 55 38.22 -57.07 60.97
CA VAL A 55 38.47 -56.37 59.70
C VAL A 55 37.43 -56.77 58.65
N VAL A 56 37.12 -58.06 58.51
CA VAL A 56 36.12 -58.55 57.55
C VAL A 56 34.73 -57.99 57.84
N THR A 57 34.29 -58.00 59.11
CA THR A 57 33.00 -57.40 59.51
C THR A 57 32.97 -55.91 59.21
N ARG A 58 34.05 -55.17 59.49
CA ARG A 58 34.13 -53.75 59.15
C ARG A 58 34.08 -53.49 57.63
N LEU A 59 34.75 -54.31 56.83
CA LEU A 59 34.69 -54.22 55.38
C LEU A 59 33.27 -54.51 54.86
N GLN A 60 32.58 -55.49 55.44
CA GLN A 60 31.18 -55.77 55.12
C GLN A 60 30.27 -54.58 55.43
N GLU A 61 30.40 -53.96 56.61
CA GLU A 61 29.66 -52.74 56.97
C GLU A 61 29.90 -51.61 55.96
N VAL A 62 31.15 -51.40 55.56
CA VAL A 62 31.50 -50.36 54.57
C VAL A 62 30.94 -50.68 53.20
N ILE A 63 31.00 -51.94 52.75
CA ILE A 63 30.40 -52.37 51.47
C ILE A 63 28.90 -52.16 51.49
N GLU A 64 28.22 -52.50 52.58
CA GLU A 64 26.77 -52.33 52.70
C GLU A 64 26.39 -50.84 52.70
N ALA A 65 27.13 -50.00 53.42
CA ALA A 65 26.96 -48.54 53.39
C ALA A 65 27.23 -47.94 52.01
N GLN A 66 28.24 -48.45 51.29
CA GLN A 66 28.53 -48.04 49.91
C GLN A 66 27.41 -48.46 48.95
N ARG A 67 26.81 -49.64 49.12
CA ARG A 67 25.65 -50.09 48.33
C ARG A 67 24.43 -49.21 48.58
N GLU A 68 24.12 -48.90 49.83
CA GLU A 68 23.03 -48.01 50.18
C GLU A 68 23.26 -46.61 49.57
N GLN A 69 24.49 -46.09 49.66
CA GLN A 69 24.85 -44.83 49.05
C GLN A 69 24.73 -44.85 47.53
N LEU A 70 25.13 -45.93 46.86
CA LEU A 70 24.96 -46.11 45.41
C LEU A 70 23.48 -46.03 45.04
N HIS A 71 22.62 -46.80 45.72
CA HIS A 71 21.17 -46.77 45.48
C HIS A 71 20.55 -45.39 45.72
N LYS A 72 20.98 -44.69 46.77
CA LYS A 72 20.52 -43.33 47.03
C LYS A 72 20.90 -42.39 45.89
N THR A 73 22.16 -42.42 45.45
CA THR A 73 22.63 -41.58 44.34
C THR A 73 21.97 -41.94 43.01
N GLU A 74 21.69 -43.22 42.77
CA GLU A 74 20.99 -43.71 41.58
C GLU A 74 19.54 -43.22 41.56
N ASN A 75 18.83 -43.29 42.68
CA ASN A 75 17.48 -42.73 42.83
C ASN A 75 17.46 -41.21 42.62
N GLU A 76 18.42 -40.48 43.20
CA GLU A 76 18.56 -39.04 42.98
C GLU A 76 18.85 -38.71 41.50
N CYS A 77 19.69 -39.51 40.84
CA CYS A 77 19.98 -39.37 39.40
C CYS A 77 18.73 -39.61 38.56
N HIS A 78 17.97 -40.66 38.85
CA HIS A 78 16.71 -40.97 38.19
C HIS A 78 15.69 -39.84 38.35
N LEU A 79 15.51 -39.31 39.57
CA LEU A 79 14.61 -38.18 39.81
C LEU A 79 15.03 -36.94 38.98
N LYS A 80 16.31 -36.58 39.00
CA LYS A 80 16.84 -35.47 38.19
C LYS A 80 16.65 -35.71 36.68
N ALA A 81 16.81 -36.94 36.21
CA ALA A 81 16.58 -37.28 34.80
C ALA A 81 15.11 -37.03 34.40
N THR A 82 14.15 -37.47 35.23
CA THR A 82 12.72 -37.22 34.97
C THR A 82 12.37 -35.72 35.00
N GLU A 83 12.97 -34.95 35.90
CA GLU A 83 12.78 -33.50 35.96
C GLU A 83 13.35 -32.81 34.72
N LEU A 84 14.55 -33.21 34.27
CA LEU A 84 15.13 -32.72 33.02
C LEU A 84 14.23 -32.98 31.82
N ASP A 85 13.64 -34.17 31.72
CA ASP A 85 12.74 -34.51 30.60
C ASP A 85 11.42 -33.72 30.65
N ASN A 86 10.89 -33.48 31.85
CA ASN A 86 9.74 -32.59 32.04
C ASN A 86 10.05 -31.15 31.62
N LEU A 87 11.20 -30.61 32.04
CA LEU A 87 11.65 -29.26 31.68
C LEU A 87 11.92 -29.14 30.17
N LYS A 88 12.52 -30.16 29.55
CA LYS A 88 12.68 -30.21 28.08
C LYS A 88 11.33 -30.14 27.38
N SER A 89 10.34 -30.91 27.81
CA SER A 89 8.99 -30.85 27.23
C SER A 89 8.34 -29.47 27.39
N GLN A 90 8.52 -28.82 28.53
CA GLN A 90 8.03 -27.44 28.73
C GLN A 90 8.74 -26.44 27.80
N LEU A 91 10.06 -26.55 27.66
CA LEU A 91 10.85 -25.73 26.75
C LEU A 91 10.39 -25.89 25.30
N GLU A 92 10.10 -27.12 24.85
CA GLU A 92 9.56 -27.39 23.52
C GLU A 92 8.19 -26.74 23.31
N LYS A 93 7.28 -26.84 24.29
CA LYS A 93 5.96 -26.18 24.25
C LYS A 93 6.09 -24.67 24.14
N VAL A 94 6.94 -24.05 24.97
CA VAL A 94 7.20 -22.60 24.91
C VAL A 94 7.80 -22.21 23.57
N ASN A 95 8.76 -22.99 23.06
CA ASN A 95 9.35 -22.75 21.73
C ASN A 95 8.32 -22.86 20.61
N HIS A 96 7.37 -23.79 20.71
CA HIS A 96 6.28 -23.92 19.77
C HIS A 96 5.38 -22.67 19.77
N VAL A 97 4.91 -22.26 20.96
CA VAL A 97 4.07 -21.05 21.11
C VAL A 97 4.81 -19.80 20.66
N ASN A 98 6.11 -19.67 20.96
CA ASN A 98 6.91 -18.53 20.52
C ASN A 98 7.01 -18.46 18.98
N ARG A 99 7.24 -19.61 18.32
CA ARG A 99 7.23 -19.71 16.85
C ARG A 99 5.88 -19.30 16.26
N GLU A 100 4.78 -19.75 16.86
CA GLU A 100 3.44 -19.38 16.43
C GLU A 100 3.18 -17.87 16.61
N LEU A 101 3.53 -17.30 17.77
CA LEU A 101 3.39 -15.86 18.02
C LEU A 101 4.18 -15.03 17.03
N ARG A 102 5.42 -15.42 16.71
CA ARG A 102 6.23 -14.75 15.68
C ARG A 102 5.56 -14.83 14.31
N ARG A 103 4.96 -15.98 13.96
CA ARG A 103 4.21 -16.12 12.69
C ARG A 103 2.98 -15.19 12.68
N ARG A 104 2.17 -15.18 13.75
CA ARG A 104 1.01 -14.27 13.88
C ARG A 104 1.43 -12.80 13.86
N GLN A 105 2.54 -12.45 14.49
CA GLN A 105 3.06 -11.09 14.46
C GLN A 105 3.42 -10.66 13.03
N ARG A 106 4.03 -11.55 12.23
CA ARG A 106 4.33 -11.26 10.82
C ARG A 106 3.06 -11.06 10.00
N THR A 107 2.03 -11.90 10.18
CA THR A 107 0.76 -11.75 9.46
C THR A 107 0.02 -10.49 9.86
N ASN A 108 0.01 -10.14 11.15
CA ASN A 108 -0.59 -8.90 11.62
C ASN A 108 0.18 -7.69 11.07
N ALA A 109 1.51 -7.74 11.05
CA ALA A 109 2.32 -6.66 10.49
C ALA A 109 2.07 -6.46 8.99
N THR A 110 1.85 -7.54 8.22
CA THR A 110 1.48 -7.42 6.80
C THR A 110 0.07 -6.84 6.62
N GLN A 111 -0.90 -7.27 7.44
CA GLN A 111 -2.25 -6.72 7.41
C GLN A 111 -2.26 -5.22 7.76
N MET A 112 -1.52 -4.82 8.80
CA MET A 112 -1.39 -3.42 9.18
C MET A 112 -0.79 -2.57 8.05
N ARG A 113 0.23 -3.08 7.33
CA ARG A 113 0.80 -2.39 6.17
C ARG A 113 -0.24 -2.20 5.06
N SER A 114 -0.97 -3.26 4.67
CA SER A 114 -2.06 -3.17 3.68
C SER A 114 -3.09 -2.10 4.04
N LEU A 115 -3.54 -2.08 5.30
CA LEU A 115 -4.52 -1.09 5.76
C LEU A 115 -3.96 0.34 5.76
N ILE A 116 -2.67 0.52 6.02
CA ILE A 116 -2.02 1.84 5.95
C ILE A 116 -1.96 2.31 4.49
N ASP A 117 -1.62 1.41 3.56
CA ASP A 117 -1.54 1.70 2.13
C ASP A 117 -2.94 2.06 1.58
N GLU A 118 -3.96 1.25 1.86
CA GLU A 118 -5.36 1.51 1.49
C GLU A 118 -5.86 2.85 2.06
N ARG A 119 -5.51 3.17 3.33
CA ARG A 119 -5.86 4.46 3.93
C ARG A 119 -5.17 5.61 3.21
N ALA A 120 -3.90 5.46 2.81
CA ALA A 120 -3.16 6.49 2.10
C ALA A 120 -3.76 6.75 0.71
N GLU A 121 -4.15 5.69 -0.01
CA GLU A 121 -4.85 5.78 -1.30
C GLU A 121 -6.18 6.53 -1.18
N LEU A 122 -7.03 6.14 -0.23
CA LEU A 122 -8.31 6.81 0.01
C LEU A 122 -8.14 8.28 0.42
N GLN A 123 -7.12 8.58 1.21
CA GLN A 123 -6.83 9.94 1.61
C GLN A 123 -6.34 10.79 0.43
N ALA A 124 -5.53 10.22 -0.48
CA ALA A 124 -5.10 10.90 -1.69
C ALA A 124 -6.29 11.21 -2.61
N ALA A 125 -7.17 10.23 -2.84
CA ALA A 125 -8.40 10.40 -3.63
C ALA A 125 -9.31 11.49 -3.04
N LEU A 126 -9.54 11.46 -1.72
CA LEU A 126 -10.33 12.49 -1.05
C LEU A 126 -9.75 13.91 -1.22
N GLN A 127 -8.42 14.03 -1.16
CA GLN A 127 -7.76 15.32 -1.39
C GLN A 127 -7.89 15.79 -2.83
N GLU A 128 -7.80 14.88 -3.80
CA GLU A 128 -8.03 15.19 -5.22
C GLU A 128 -9.45 15.69 -5.45
N GLU A 129 -10.46 14.99 -4.93
CA GLU A 129 -11.86 15.43 -4.99
C GLU A 129 -12.07 16.80 -4.31
N THR A 130 -11.43 17.02 -3.17
CA THR A 130 -11.51 18.32 -2.47
C THR A 130 -10.92 19.46 -3.32
N ARG A 131 -9.82 19.21 -4.04
CA ARG A 131 -9.24 20.17 -4.99
C ARG A 131 -10.18 20.39 -6.17
N ALA A 132 -10.76 19.34 -6.74
CA ALA A 132 -11.73 19.43 -7.83
C ALA A 132 -12.96 20.27 -7.44
N VAL A 133 -13.54 20.01 -6.27
CA VAL A 133 -14.65 20.82 -5.73
C VAL A 133 -14.25 22.28 -5.56
N THR A 134 -13.04 22.55 -5.09
CA THR A 134 -12.54 23.92 -4.93
C THR A 134 -12.45 24.65 -6.28
N ILE A 135 -11.91 23.98 -7.31
CA ILE A 135 -11.82 24.50 -8.66
C ILE A 135 -13.22 24.77 -9.24
N LEU A 136 -14.15 23.83 -9.09
CA LEU A 136 -15.53 23.99 -9.56
C LEU A 136 -16.23 25.16 -8.88
N ARG A 137 -16.06 25.33 -7.56
CA ARG A 137 -16.59 26.49 -6.82
C ARG A 137 -16.02 27.81 -7.32
N GLN A 138 -14.71 27.85 -7.61
CA GLN A 138 -14.08 29.03 -8.18
C GLN A 138 -14.65 29.36 -9.57
N ARG A 139 -14.78 28.36 -10.44
CA ARG A 139 -15.37 28.51 -11.79
C ARG A 139 -16.83 28.98 -11.71
N LEU A 140 -17.61 28.41 -10.81
CA LEU A 140 -18.99 28.81 -10.58
C LEU A 140 -19.08 30.28 -10.15
N GLY A 141 -18.21 30.72 -9.24
CA GLY A 141 -18.15 32.13 -8.82
C GLY A 141 -17.81 33.09 -9.95
N LEU A 142 -16.87 32.71 -10.83
CA LEU A 142 -16.55 33.50 -12.02
C LEU A 142 -17.74 33.59 -12.98
N ALA A 143 -18.41 32.46 -13.26
CA ALA A 143 -19.59 32.42 -14.11
C ALA A 143 -20.77 33.21 -13.53
N GLN A 144 -20.96 33.19 -12.21
CA GLN A 144 -21.96 34.02 -11.53
C GLN A 144 -21.68 35.51 -11.72
N LYS A 145 -20.42 35.93 -11.53
CA LYS A 145 -20.02 37.32 -11.73
C LYS A 145 -20.19 37.76 -13.19
N GLU A 146 -19.78 36.94 -14.15
CA GLU A 146 -19.97 37.23 -15.58
C GLU A 146 -21.46 37.40 -15.92
N ASN A 147 -22.33 36.53 -15.38
CA ASN A 147 -23.77 36.67 -15.55
C ASN A 147 -24.33 37.95 -14.92
N GLU A 148 -23.85 38.34 -13.74
CA GLU A 148 -24.21 39.62 -13.11
C GLU A 148 -23.77 40.81 -13.97
N ASP A 149 -22.53 40.79 -14.48
CA ASP A 149 -21.97 41.84 -15.36
C ASP A 149 -22.77 41.95 -16.69
N LEU A 150 -23.17 40.82 -17.27
CA LEU A 150 -24.04 40.77 -18.46
C LEU A 150 -25.44 41.33 -18.16
N ALA A 151 -26.03 40.97 -17.00
CA ALA A 151 -27.32 41.49 -16.59
C ALA A 151 -27.27 43.01 -16.34
N SER A 152 -26.21 43.51 -15.70
CA SER A 152 -26.02 44.96 -15.51
C SER A 152 -25.81 45.69 -16.82
N SER A 153 -25.01 45.14 -17.75
CA SER A 153 -24.82 45.77 -19.08
C SER A 153 -26.09 45.76 -19.94
N SER A 154 -27.02 44.82 -19.71
CA SER A 154 -28.35 44.86 -20.33
C SER A 154 -29.25 45.96 -19.76
N THR A 155 -28.97 46.41 -18.52
CA THR A 155 -29.74 47.42 -17.78
C THR A 155 -29.11 48.81 -17.89
N ASP A 156 -27.80 48.90 -18.13
CA ASP A 156 -27.09 50.12 -18.51
C ASP A 156 -27.56 50.55 -19.90
N SER A 157 -28.71 51.21 -19.91
CA SER A 157 -29.11 52.29 -20.80
C SER A 157 -28.25 52.37 -22.06
N LEU A 158 -28.52 51.46 -23.01
CA LEU A 158 -28.23 51.75 -24.41
C LEU A 158 -28.77 53.17 -24.65
N ASP A 159 -27.93 54.08 -25.15
CA ASP A 159 -28.40 55.43 -25.46
C ASP A 159 -29.39 55.34 -26.62
N LEU A 160 -30.66 55.26 -26.25
CA LEU A 160 -31.81 55.18 -27.15
C LEU A 160 -32.25 56.58 -27.60
N THR A 161 -31.49 57.62 -27.23
CA THR A 161 -31.77 58.98 -27.67
C THR A 161 -31.80 59.01 -29.20
N ASN A 162 -32.95 59.38 -29.76
CA ASN A 162 -33.26 59.41 -31.20
C ASN A 162 -33.42 58.04 -31.91
N LYS A 163 -33.67 56.95 -31.19
CA LYS A 163 -34.03 55.65 -31.80
C LYS A 163 -35.48 55.28 -31.48
N LEU A 164 -36.26 54.87 -32.50
CA LEU A 164 -37.56 54.24 -32.26
C LEU A 164 -37.34 52.82 -31.73
N VAL A 165 -37.69 52.60 -30.47
CA VAL A 165 -37.72 51.26 -29.84
C VAL A 165 -39.13 50.72 -29.94
N PHE A 166 -39.28 49.63 -30.68
CA PHE A 166 -40.52 48.87 -30.72
C PHE A 166 -40.33 47.60 -29.91
N ASP A 167 -41.31 47.24 -29.09
CA ASP A 167 -41.30 45.95 -28.42
C ASP A 167 -41.36 44.83 -29.46
N ARG A 168 -40.53 43.81 -29.28
CA ARG A 168 -40.42 42.70 -30.23
C ARG A 168 -41.74 41.93 -30.33
N ASP A 169 -42.49 41.91 -29.23
CA ASP A 169 -43.74 41.17 -29.08
C ASP A 169 -44.99 42.05 -29.27
N ASP A 170 -44.85 43.35 -29.63
CA ASP A 170 -45.99 44.23 -29.90
C ASP A 170 -46.74 43.81 -31.19
N PRO A 171 -48.04 43.44 -31.08
CA PRO A 171 -48.87 43.08 -32.23
C PRO A 171 -49.13 44.25 -33.18
N ASN A 172 -49.08 45.49 -32.69
CA ASN A 172 -49.32 46.72 -33.45
C ASN A 172 -48.03 47.38 -33.95
N ARG A 173 -46.87 46.73 -33.74
CA ARG A 173 -45.60 47.19 -34.27
C ARG A 173 -45.72 47.38 -35.79
N PRO A 174 -45.35 48.55 -36.35
CA PRO A 174 -45.35 48.75 -37.79
C PRO A 174 -44.49 47.68 -38.46
N ARG A 175 -45.11 46.82 -39.27
CA ARG A 175 -44.45 45.77 -40.05
C ARG A 175 -44.80 46.01 -41.51
N PHE A 176 -43.79 45.97 -42.37
CA PHE A 176 -44.05 45.91 -43.81
C PHE A 176 -44.83 44.65 -44.12
N THR A 177 -45.88 44.79 -44.91
CA THR A 177 -46.54 43.67 -45.56
C THR A 177 -45.57 42.99 -46.53
N MET A 178 -45.83 41.72 -46.86
CA MET A 178 -45.00 41.00 -47.83
C MET A 178 -45.00 41.68 -49.21
N THR A 179 -46.08 42.38 -49.55
CA THR A 179 -46.22 43.16 -50.79
C THR A 179 -45.32 44.38 -50.77
N GLU A 180 -45.39 45.20 -49.72
CA GLU A 180 -44.52 46.37 -49.55
C GLU A 180 -43.04 45.97 -49.52
N LEU A 181 -42.70 44.86 -48.87
CA LEU A 181 -41.33 44.37 -48.85
C LEU A 181 -40.83 44.02 -50.26
N LYS A 182 -41.67 43.36 -51.06
CA LYS A 182 -41.33 43.06 -52.46
C LYS A 182 -41.17 44.35 -53.25
N GLU A 183 -42.11 45.29 -53.14
CA GLU A 183 -42.05 46.59 -53.82
C GLU A 183 -40.78 47.36 -53.46
N ILE A 184 -40.46 47.51 -52.17
CA ILE A 184 -39.24 48.15 -51.69
C ILE A 184 -37.98 47.45 -52.21
N LEU A 185 -37.98 46.12 -52.27
CA LEU A 185 -36.85 45.36 -52.82
C LEU A 185 -36.71 45.55 -54.33
N TYR A 186 -37.82 45.60 -55.07
CA TYR A 186 -37.83 45.90 -56.50
C TYR A 186 -37.32 47.33 -56.75
N GLU A 187 -37.87 48.33 -56.07
CA GLU A 187 -37.42 49.72 -56.14
C GLU A 187 -35.95 49.85 -55.77
N ARG A 188 -35.50 49.19 -54.69
CA ARG A 188 -34.08 49.19 -54.30
C ARG A 188 -33.20 48.58 -55.37
N ASN A 189 -33.62 47.50 -56.03
CA ASN A 189 -32.83 46.86 -57.08
C ASN A 189 -32.79 47.72 -58.34
N GLU A 190 -33.92 48.33 -58.71
CA GLU A 190 -34.00 49.27 -59.84
C GLU A 190 -33.14 50.51 -59.60
N LEU A 191 -33.23 51.11 -58.42
CA LEU A 191 -32.38 52.23 -58.02
C LEU A 191 -30.91 51.84 -57.98
N LYS A 192 -30.58 50.64 -57.49
CA LYS A 192 -29.19 50.14 -57.48
C LYS A 192 -28.64 49.96 -58.89
N ALA A 193 -29.43 49.44 -59.83
CA ALA A 193 -29.04 49.34 -61.24
C ALA A 193 -28.84 50.74 -61.84
N ARG A 194 -29.78 51.65 -61.61
CA ARG A 194 -29.69 53.03 -62.10
C ARG A 194 -28.52 53.81 -61.51
N VAL A 195 -28.21 53.59 -60.24
CA VAL A 195 -27.01 54.16 -59.60
C VAL A 195 -25.75 53.58 -60.24
N SER A 196 -25.68 52.28 -60.53
CA SER A 196 -24.57 51.67 -61.26
C SER A 196 -24.38 52.29 -62.65
N ASP A 197 -25.47 52.46 -63.41
CA ASP A 197 -25.42 53.08 -64.74
C ASP A 197 -24.92 54.54 -64.66
N LEU A 198 -25.41 55.30 -63.68
CA LEU A 198 -24.99 56.68 -63.45
C LEU A 198 -23.54 56.78 -62.96
N GLU A 199 -23.09 55.85 -62.12
CA GLU A 199 -21.69 55.74 -61.69
C GLU A 199 -20.78 55.47 -62.89
N ASP A 200 -21.16 54.54 -63.79
CA ASP A 200 -20.44 54.26 -65.03
C ASP A 200 -20.40 55.47 -65.98
N GLU A 201 -21.52 56.20 -66.13
CA GLU A 201 -21.56 57.44 -66.90
C GLU A 201 -20.64 58.51 -66.30
N LEU A 202 -20.69 58.72 -64.98
CA LEU A 202 -19.84 59.68 -64.29
C LEU A 202 -18.35 59.32 -64.36
N GLU A 203 -18.00 58.03 -64.31
CA GLU A 203 -16.64 57.51 -64.52
C GLU A 203 -16.08 57.94 -65.87
N MET A 204 -16.90 57.94 -66.93
CA MET A 204 -16.50 58.38 -68.27
C MET A 204 -16.17 59.87 -68.35
N TYR A 205 -16.79 60.70 -67.51
CA TYR A 205 -16.58 62.14 -67.45
C TYR A 205 -15.59 62.58 -66.36
N ARG A 206 -15.15 61.65 -65.52
CA ARG A 206 -14.11 61.93 -64.53
C ARG A 206 -12.82 62.30 -65.29
N PRO A 207 -12.18 63.44 -64.99
CA PRO A 207 -10.93 63.80 -65.63
C PRO A 207 -9.91 62.68 -65.45
N LYS A 208 -9.52 62.01 -66.55
CA LYS A 208 -8.39 61.10 -66.55
C LYS A 208 -7.14 61.97 -66.45
N ASP A 209 -6.65 62.20 -65.24
CA ASP A 209 -5.34 62.81 -65.04
C ASP A 209 -4.28 61.91 -65.69
N GLU A 210 -3.89 62.25 -66.92
CA GLU A 210 -2.69 61.72 -67.55
C GLU A 210 -1.44 62.30 -66.87
N ARG A 211 -1.14 61.83 -65.66
CA ARG A 211 0.21 61.83 -65.09
C ARG A 211 0.46 60.54 -64.29
N GLN A 212 1.13 59.62 -64.98
CA GLN A 212 2.30 58.89 -64.47
C GLN A 212 2.15 58.02 -63.21
N ARG A 213 2.18 56.71 -63.46
CA ARG A 213 3.03 55.71 -62.78
C ARG A 213 2.93 55.64 -61.24
N SER A 214 2.03 54.79 -60.76
CA SER A 214 2.35 53.88 -59.64
C SER A 214 1.42 52.66 -59.67
N HIS A 215 1.65 51.80 -60.66
CA HIS A 215 1.36 50.38 -60.47
C HIS A 215 2.48 49.84 -59.57
N ILE A 216 2.37 50.09 -58.26
CA ILE A 216 3.13 49.36 -57.25
C ILE A 216 2.16 48.36 -56.64
N ILE A 217 2.42 47.11 -56.98
CA ILE A 217 2.03 45.92 -56.23
C ILE A 217 2.38 46.20 -54.76
N CYS A 218 1.38 46.34 -53.90
CA CYS A 218 1.58 46.29 -52.45
C CYS A 218 1.02 44.97 -51.92
N PRO A 219 1.87 44.12 -51.31
CA PRO A 219 1.46 42.88 -50.65
C PRO A 219 0.76 43.19 -49.31
N PRO A 220 0.05 42.23 -48.70
CA PRO A 220 -0.47 42.42 -47.35
C PRO A 220 0.70 42.38 -46.36
N VAL A 221 0.94 43.49 -45.66
CA VAL A 221 1.87 43.56 -44.53
C VAL A 221 1.06 43.65 -43.25
N GLU A 222 1.19 42.61 -42.44
CA GLU A 222 0.79 42.56 -41.04
C GLU A 222 1.35 43.77 -40.28
N MET A 223 0.47 44.50 -39.60
CA MET A 223 0.88 45.47 -38.60
C MET A 223 0.71 44.88 -37.21
N VAL A 224 1.85 44.62 -36.59
CA VAL A 224 1.99 44.23 -35.18
C VAL A 224 2.45 45.45 -34.38
N GLN A 225 1.64 45.77 -33.35
CA GLN A 225 1.96 46.37 -32.03
C GLN A 225 2.38 47.85 -31.92
N ALA A 226 1.76 48.57 -30.98
CA ALA A 226 2.30 48.72 -29.61
C ALA A 226 1.36 49.53 -28.68
N GLU A 227 1.22 49.08 -27.43
CA GLU A 227 1.52 49.83 -26.18
C GLU A 227 0.86 49.13 -24.97
N GLY A 228 1.69 48.67 -24.03
CA GLY A 228 1.27 48.06 -22.78
C GLY A 228 2.49 47.54 -22.01
N GLY A 229 3.01 48.36 -21.10
CA GLY A 229 4.32 48.21 -20.50
C GLY A 229 4.45 47.20 -19.35
N LEU A 230 5.74 46.87 -19.11
CA LEU A 230 6.42 46.55 -17.86
C LEU A 230 5.95 45.35 -17.02
N GLN A 231 6.79 44.31 -17.02
CA GLN A 231 7.23 43.65 -15.77
C GLN A 231 8.61 42.96 -15.93
N PRO A 232 9.51 43.04 -14.93
CA PRO A 232 10.73 42.23 -14.80
C PRO A 232 10.53 41.09 -13.75
N PRO A 233 11.55 40.30 -13.36
CA PRO A 233 12.42 39.44 -14.18
C PRO A 233 12.55 37.97 -13.65
N THR A 234 12.96 37.06 -14.55
CA THR A 234 13.87 35.87 -14.44
C THR A 234 13.72 34.74 -13.37
N ASP A 235 13.57 33.52 -13.94
CA ASP A 235 14.26 32.21 -13.66
C ASP A 235 13.89 31.31 -12.44
N PRO A 236 14.20 29.97 -12.47
CA PRO A 236 13.99 28.95 -13.52
C PRO A 236 13.51 27.58 -12.95
N LEU A 237 13.40 26.53 -13.80
CA LEU A 237 13.43 25.06 -13.55
C LEU A 237 12.15 24.27 -13.94
N THR A 238 12.11 23.67 -15.15
CA THR A 238 11.92 22.22 -15.44
C THR A 238 11.91 21.94 -16.98
N PRO A 239 12.31 20.73 -17.45
CA PRO A 239 12.82 20.47 -18.80
C PRO A 239 11.77 20.01 -19.83
N PRO A 240 12.09 19.99 -21.15
CA PRO A 240 11.19 19.49 -22.20
C PRO A 240 11.38 17.98 -22.45
N LEU A 241 10.27 17.27 -22.69
CA LEU A 241 10.27 15.91 -23.23
C LEU A 241 10.31 15.95 -24.76
N SER A 242 11.24 15.20 -25.33
CA SER A 242 11.47 14.99 -26.76
C SER A 242 10.51 13.94 -27.35
N LEU A 243 9.85 14.27 -28.45
CA LEU A 243 9.18 13.32 -29.35
C LEU A 243 9.63 13.57 -30.78
N SER A 244 10.25 12.56 -31.38
CA SER A 244 10.50 12.27 -32.80
C SER A 244 11.77 11.39 -32.82
N ASP A 245 11.95 10.33 -33.60
CA ASP A 245 11.37 9.87 -34.85
C ASP A 245 11.97 8.48 -35.07
N SER A 246 11.28 7.53 -35.70
CA SER A 246 11.91 6.37 -36.37
C SER A 246 10.87 5.59 -37.17
N LEU A 247 10.81 5.95 -38.44
CA LEU A 247 10.24 5.16 -39.53
C LEU A 247 11.20 4.03 -39.91
N SER A 248 10.67 2.80 -40.05
CA SER A 248 11.02 1.80 -41.08
C SER A 248 10.31 0.47 -40.74
N ASN A 249 9.42 -0.05 -41.60
CA ASN A 249 9.78 -0.86 -42.76
C ASN A 249 8.55 -1.41 -43.50
N GLU A 250 8.76 -1.65 -44.78
CA GLU A 250 7.85 -2.01 -45.87
C GLU A 250 7.08 -3.34 -45.72
N MET A 251 5.89 -3.43 -46.32
CA MET A 251 5.48 -4.64 -47.05
C MET A 251 4.42 -4.35 -48.15
N GLN A 252 4.55 -5.14 -49.22
CA GLN A 252 3.98 -5.04 -50.56
C GLN A 252 2.52 -5.50 -50.74
N ASP A 253 1.95 -4.95 -51.82
CA ASP A 253 1.05 -5.53 -52.83
C ASP A 253 -0.47 -5.76 -52.58
N ALA A 254 -1.19 -5.19 -53.57
CA ALA A 254 -2.30 -5.75 -54.37
C ALA A 254 -3.77 -5.58 -53.91
N ALA A 255 -4.43 -4.70 -54.68
CA ALA A 255 -5.64 -4.92 -55.49
C ALA A 255 -7.03 -5.10 -54.85
N ASP A 256 -7.96 -4.31 -55.42
CA ASP A 256 -9.38 -4.55 -55.73
C ASP A 256 -10.32 -5.01 -54.59
N ASP A 257 -11.33 -4.20 -54.23
CA ASP A 257 -12.65 -4.23 -54.90
C ASP A 257 -13.63 -3.25 -54.21
N ASP A 258 -14.56 -2.77 -55.02
CA ASP A 258 -15.68 -1.87 -54.72
C ASP A 258 -16.77 -2.48 -53.80
N ASP A 259 -17.65 -1.58 -53.39
CA ASP A 259 -19.06 -1.75 -53.02
C ASP A 259 -19.45 -2.01 -51.55
N ASP A 260 -20.07 -0.95 -51.03
CA ASP A 260 -21.17 -0.88 -50.06
C ASP A 260 -22.00 -2.17 -49.93
N ASP A 261 -22.12 -2.70 -48.71
CA ASP A 261 -23.40 -2.94 -48.02
C ASP A 261 -23.17 -3.53 -46.62
N ASP A 262 -24.20 -3.34 -45.78
CA ASP A 262 -24.50 -3.99 -44.51
C ASP A 262 -23.99 -3.38 -43.19
N ASP A 263 -24.95 -2.70 -42.53
CA ASP A 263 -25.29 -2.83 -41.11
C ASP A 263 -24.28 -2.35 -40.06
N GLU A 264 -24.23 -1.02 -39.83
CA GLU A 264 -23.76 -0.51 -38.54
C GLU A 264 -24.77 -0.88 -37.43
N GLU A 265 -24.44 -1.94 -36.70
CA GLU A 265 -25.04 -2.38 -35.43
C GLU A 265 -25.35 -1.18 -34.50
N PRO A 266 -26.56 -1.10 -33.91
CA PRO A 266 -26.83 -0.11 -32.88
C PRO A 266 -25.91 -0.36 -31.68
N PRO A 267 -25.47 0.70 -30.96
CA PRO A 267 -24.51 0.56 -29.88
C PRO A 267 -25.02 -0.43 -28.83
N VAL A 268 -24.21 -1.47 -28.57
CA VAL A 268 -24.45 -2.50 -27.55
C VAL A 268 -24.60 -1.82 -26.20
N GLN A 269 -25.84 -1.72 -25.74
CA GLN A 269 -26.17 -1.19 -24.43
C GLN A 269 -25.68 -2.19 -23.38
N GLY A 270 -24.61 -1.84 -22.67
CA GLY A 270 -24.08 -2.63 -21.56
C GLY A 270 -25.17 -2.93 -20.50
N PRO A 271 -24.97 -3.98 -19.68
CA PRO A 271 -26.00 -4.43 -18.75
C PRO A 271 -26.45 -3.27 -17.86
N MET A 272 -27.76 -3.03 -17.88
CA MET A 272 -28.45 -2.03 -17.06
C MET A 272 -27.92 -2.05 -15.61
N PRO A 273 -27.66 -0.88 -14.99
CA PRO A 273 -27.29 -0.80 -13.59
C PRO A 273 -28.32 -1.55 -12.74
N TYR A 274 -27.85 -2.58 -12.03
CA TYR A 274 -28.67 -3.43 -11.18
C TYR A 274 -29.57 -2.58 -10.28
N GLU A 275 -30.86 -2.91 -10.25
CA GLU A 275 -31.81 -2.27 -9.35
C GLU A 275 -31.30 -2.38 -7.89
N PRO A 276 -31.62 -1.42 -7.00
CA PRO A 276 -31.09 -1.36 -5.62
C PRO A 276 -31.30 -2.64 -4.78
N ASP A 277 -32.17 -3.55 -5.24
CA ASP A 277 -32.50 -4.81 -4.59
C ASP A 277 -31.66 -6.01 -5.05
N ASP A 278 -30.93 -5.90 -6.17
CA ASP A 278 -30.07 -6.96 -6.71
C ASP A 278 -28.65 -6.99 -6.13
N ALA A 279 -28.40 -6.11 -5.16
CA ALA A 279 -27.09 -5.97 -4.59
C ALA A 279 -26.64 -7.26 -3.86
N PRO A 280 -25.39 -7.72 -4.07
CA PRO A 280 -24.91 -9.00 -3.55
C PRO A 280 -24.90 -9.06 -2.01
N TRP A 281 -24.99 -7.92 -1.31
CA TRP A 281 -25.10 -7.83 0.14
C TRP A 281 -26.52 -8.06 0.69
N LYS A 282 -27.57 -8.01 -0.13
CA LYS A 282 -28.96 -8.28 0.28
C LYS A 282 -29.33 -9.75 0.25
N ARG A 283 -28.58 -10.60 -0.47
CA ARG A 283 -28.81 -12.06 -0.49
C ARG A 283 -28.23 -12.73 0.76
N GLY A 284 -29.11 -13.03 1.70
CA GLY A 284 -28.91 -14.02 2.76
C GLY A 284 -28.00 -13.56 3.90
N GLU A 285 -28.51 -13.70 5.12
CA GLU A 285 -27.83 -13.46 6.40
C GLU A 285 -26.31 -13.70 6.36
N SER A 286 -25.56 -12.60 6.26
CA SER A 286 -24.10 -12.57 6.32
C SER A 286 -23.59 -13.42 7.49
N GLY A 287 -22.66 -14.35 7.19
CA GLY A 287 -22.04 -15.25 8.17
C GLY A 287 -21.40 -14.51 9.36
N ILE A 288 -21.12 -13.22 9.21
CA ILE A 288 -20.68 -12.32 10.28
C ILE A 288 -21.73 -12.20 11.40
N ARG A 289 -23.03 -12.12 11.08
CA ARG A 289 -24.08 -12.10 12.11
C ARG A 289 -24.15 -13.42 12.88
N LYS A 290 -23.93 -14.55 12.21
CA LYS A 290 -23.84 -15.88 12.83
C LYS A 290 -22.60 -16.00 13.71
N PHE A 291 -21.47 -15.43 13.27
CA PHE A 291 -20.23 -15.40 14.04
C PHE A 291 -20.37 -14.58 15.33
N PHE A 292 -20.99 -13.39 15.27
CA PHE A 292 -21.23 -12.59 16.46
C PHE A 292 -22.28 -13.22 17.39
N GLY A 293 -23.32 -13.86 16.87
CA GLY A 293 -24.27 -14.63 17.69
C GLY A 293 -23.61 -15.81 18.40
N PHE A 294 -22.73 -16.54 17.71
CA PHE A 294 -21.95 -17.64 18.27
C PHE A 294 -20.97 -17.15 19.35
N LEU A 295 -20.25 -16.05 19.11
CA LEU A 295 -19.38 -15.43 20.11
C LEU A 295 -20.17 -15.02 21.35
N ASN A 296 -21.30 -14.33 21.18
CA ASN A 296 -22.12 -13.90 22.31
C ASN A 296 -22.66 -15.09 23.13
N THR A 297 -22.96 -16.20 22.46
CA THR A 297 -23.36 -17.46 23.11
C THR A 297 -22.23 -18.08 23.93
N ILE A 298 -20.99 -18.09 23.40
CA ILE A 298 -19.81 -18.58 24.13
C ILE A 298 -19.52 -17.69 25.34
N THR A 299 -19.56 -16.37 25.16
CA THR A 299 -19.28 -15.43 26.25
C THR A 299 -20.29 -15.58 27.38
N ASN A 300 -21.59 -15.69 27.05
CA ASN A 300 -22.63 -15.90 28.07
C ASN A 300 -22.50 -17.25 28.78
N ARG A 301 -22.10 -18.32 28.07
CA ARG A 301 -21.86 -19.63 28.69
C ARG A 301 -20.66 -19.60 29.64
N PHE A 302 -19.59 -18.91 29.24
CA PHE A 302 -18.40 -18.77 30.07
C PHE A 302 -18.66 -17.92 31.31
N ILE A 303 -19.46 -16.85 31.19
CA ILE A 303 -19.87 -16.02 32.31
C ILE A 303 -20.74 -16.84 33.28
N SER A 304 -21.69 -17.63 32.77
CA SER A 304 -22.54 -18.49 33.61
C SER A 304 -21.73 -19.56 34.35
N ASP A 305 -20.77 -20.22 33.68
CA ASP A 305 -19.91 -21.23 34.30
C ASP A 305 -18.97 -20.64 35.39
N VAL A 306 -18.59 -19.38 35.25
CA VAL A 306 -17.79 -18.65 36.24
C VAL A 306 -18.66 -18.22 37.43
N GLU A 307 -19.87 -17.77 37.17
CA GLU A 307 -20.85 -17.37 38.19
C GLU A 307 -21.31 -18.55 39.05
N ASP A 308 -21.55 -19.72 38.44
CA ASP A 308 -21.88 -20.97 39.15
C ASP A 308 -20.72 -21.48 40.01
N LYS A 309 -19.46 -21.31 39.58
CA LYS A 309 -18.28 -21.68 40.38
C LYS A 309 -18.03 -20.72 41.56
N LEU A 310 -18.41 -19.45 41.42
CA LEU A 310 -18.25 -18.46 42.48
C LEU A 310 -19.39 -18.51 43.50
N LEU A 311 -20.61 -18.83 43.07
CA LEU A 311 -21.80 -18.89 43.95
C LEU A 311 -22.08 -20.30 44.51
N GLY A 312 -21.64 -21.37 43.84
CA GLY A 312 -21.82 -22.76 44.30
C GLY A 312 -20.96 -23.16 45.51
N GLY A 313 -19.94 -22.39 45.85
CA GLY A 313 -19.02 -22.68 46.97
C GLY A 313 -19.52 -22.27 48.36
N VAL A 314 -20.71 -21.66 48.48
CA VAL A 314 -21.17 -21.03 49.74
C VAL A 314 -22.14 -21.90 50.57
N GLN A 315 -22.59 -23.07 50.10
CA GLN A 315 -23.61 -23.87 50.81
C GLN A 315 -23.14 -25.14 51.56
N GLU A 316 -21.87 -25.56 51.49
CA GLU A 316 -21.44 -26.80 52.20
C GLU A 316 -20.81 -26.57 53.60
N GLY A 317 -20.81 -25.35 54.13
CA GLY A 317 -20.09 -25.00 55.37
C GLY A 317 -20.90 -24.79 56.65
N GLN A 318 -22.21 -25.11 56.70
CA GLN A 318 -23.01 -24.91 57.92
C GLN A 318 -23.87 -26.12 58.26
N LYS A 319 -23.25 -27.15 58.85
CA LYS A 319 -23.92 -28.16 59.69
C LYS A 319 -22.86 -28.89 60.51
N THR A 320 -22.40 -28.26 61.59
CA THR A 320 -21.86 -28.93 62.79
C THR A 320 -21.60 -27.86 63.86
N PHE A 321 -22.63 -27.56 64.64
CA PHE A 321 -22.56 -27.23 66.07
C PHE A 321 -23.89 -27.62 66.69
#